data_AF-A0A6C0AJ60-F1
#
_entry.id   AF-A0A6C0AJ60-F1
#
_cell.length_a   1.000
_cell.length_b   1.000
_cell.length_c   1.000
_cell.angle_alpha   90.00
_cell.angle_beta   90.00
_cell.angle_gamma   90.00
#
_symmetry.space_group_name_H-M   'P 1'
#
loop_
_entity.id
_entity.type
_entity.pdbx_description
1 polymer ?
#
loop_
_entity_poly.entity_id
_entity_poly.type
_entity_poly.pdbx_seq_one_letter_code
_entity_poly.pdbx_strand_id
1 'polypeptide(L)'
;MAAYAQDFQSKSQGLLGYVQNQLSQAVGWSALPGQLNKIVASSAGFVWGFNVNGDFYMCKEPCDGTNWKQMPRPSGITGMPLDIAVDAQNVYVLFNAAMAPQETVSASPGIQTGQIEIGDVGMPPGHISVGNGSVIISASFLGPNAAAVASSITKGTVYSATIKDEKGVTATFPITSVGTNPSWQGPPWMYSYSGSGGDSASVAAKFSKSKTLALTLTGTSANTPSDAAAAAAALPSGLSFSTQSVDGAGSWSAPQAIPGSPPVNPQLNITDQFIFVGNQGCSKPCTTGSWVPISGPQGSGQSLGVVAASSGSTYVPVNNAGKITVYSGTANGQGGWTPQPGLAGKIPVAVEADSQFLYAQDQGSGGVYRCGAPYSDVTSCQLEDTQGQTVSGNHTISVNPRSYQTYIAAASSGSVGNLYQRLDEGSVNVAPILDQTKQYATQMDSDVNALGDSTTAQAAALSAAQTREQAMGVIQQITDLDDKFKETRIKQGNLRSKITNDQSVPLSTARLTALKVIAITLGCVIVLHVILGLFLSPTIVMGISLTLLLIGVLVAYSYLGVGVKVSISSVK
;
A
#
# COMPACT_ATOMS: atom_id res chain seq x y z
N MET A 1 -51.37 24.66 -3.29
CA MET A 1 -50.99 24.23 -1.92
C MET A 1 -50.65 22.75 -1.83
N ALA A 2 -51.49 21.81 -2.28
CA ALA A 2 -51.14 20.37 -2.26
C ALA A 2 -49.85 20.02 -3.04
N ALA A 3 -49.63 20.64 -4.20
CA ALA A 3 -48.41 20.48 -4.98
C ALA A 3 -47.15 20.98 -4.25
N TYR A 4 -47.28 22.03 -3.42
CA TYR A 4 -46.17 22.59 -2.64
C TYR A 4 -45.82 21.67 -1.47
N ALA A 5 -46.82 21.15 -0.77
CA ALA A 5 -46.61 20.17 0.30
C ALA A 5 -45.98 18.85 -0.21
N GLN A 6 -46.40 18.37 -1.39
CA GLN A 6 -45.79 17.19 -2.01
C GLN A 6 -44.35 17.42 -2.48
N ASP A 7 -44.05 18.58 -3.08
CA ASP A 7 -42.68 18.94 -3.48
C ASP A 7 -41.74 19.05 -2.27
N PHE A 8 -42.23 19.65 -1.18
CA PHE A 8 -41.53 19.74 0.09
C PHE A 8 -41.24 18.37 0.71
N GLN A 9 -42.23 17.47 0.73
CA GLN A 9 -42.09 16.13 1.30
C GLN A 9 -41.14 15.25 0.47
N SER A 10 -41.16 15.39 -0.86
CA SER A 10 -40.24 14.70 -1.77
C SER A 10 -38.79 15.14 -1.56
N LYS A 11 -38.54 16.46 -1.52
CA LYS A 11 -37.18 17.01 -1.37
C LYS A 11 -36.57 16.73 0.01
N SER A 12 -37.37 16.79 1.08
CA SER A 12 -36.92 16.46 2.44
C SER A 12 -36.56 14.98 2.60
N GLN A 13 -37.34 14.06 2.02
CA GLN A 13 -37.00 12.64 1.96
C GLN A 13 -35.73 12.38 1.15
N GLY A 14 -35.52 13.10 0.05
CA GLY A 14 -34.28 13.02 -0.75
C GLY A 14 -33.04 13.44 0.05
N LEU A 15 -33.12 14.53 0.82
CA LEU A 15 -32.04 14.99 1.68
C LEU A 15 -31.77 14.01 2.84
N LEU A 16 -32.81 13.51 3.50
CA LEU A 16 -32.71 12.50 4.56
C LEU A 16 -32.05 11.22 4.05
N GLY A 17 -32.45 10.74 2.87
CA GLY A 17 -31.85 9.56 2.24
C GLY A 17 -30.38 9.79 1.87
N TYR A 18 -30.03 10.97 1.37
CA TYR A 18 -28.65 11.33 1.08
C TYR A 18 -27.79 11.38 2.35
N VAL A 19 -28.26 12.06 3.40
CA VAL A 19 -27.56 12.17 4.69
C VAL A 19 -27.44 10.80 5.37
N GLN A 20 -28.49 9.98 5.38
CA GLN A 20 -28.45 8.62 5.91
C GLN A 20 -27.48 7.71 5.14
N ASN A 21 -27.38 7.86 3.82
CA ASN A 21 -26.41 7.11 3.02
C ASN A 21 -24.97 7.55 3.29
N GLN A 22 -24.73 8.85 3.51
CA GLN A 22 -23.40 9.35 3.89
C GLN A 22 -23.03 8.89 5.32
N LEU A 23 -23.98 8.91 6.26
CA LEU A 23 -23.78 8.41 7.62
C LEU A 23 -23.58 6.90 7.66
N SER A 24 -24.33 6.11 6.90
CA SER A 24 -24.13 4.65 6.86
C SER A 24 -22.74 4.28 6.31
N GLN A 25 -22.20 5.08 5.39
CA GLN A 25 -20.84 4.93 4.85
C GLN A 25 -19.74 5.44 5.79
N ALA A 26 -20.03 6.42 6.64
CA ALA A 26 -19.11 6.95 7.64
C ALA A 26 -19.08 6.14 8.96
N VAL A 27 -20.17 5.43 9.27
CA VAL A 27 -20.35 4.75 10.58
C VAL A 27 -20.02 3.25 10.54
N GLY A 28 -19.79 2.64 9.37
CA GLY A 28 -19.45 1.22 9.28
C GLY A 28 -18.83 0.76 7.96
N TRP A 29 -18.33 -0.46 7.96
CA TRP A 29 -17.83 -1.13 6.75
C TRP A 29 -19.01 -1.55 5.87
N SER A 30 -19.03 -1.09 4.63
CA SER A 30 -20.00 -1.52 3.61
C SER A 30 -19.38 -2.58 2.72
N ALA A 31 -20.07 -3.69 2.54
CA ALA A 31 -19.58 -4.79 1.70
C ALA A 31 -19.70 -4.42 0.21
N LEU A 32 -18.65 -4.72 -0.55
CA LEU A 32 -18.58 -4.57 -1.99
C LEU A 32 -18.67 -5.95 -2.66
N PRO A 33 -19.49 -6.10 -3.71
CA PRO A 33 -19.45 -7.29 -4.55
C PRO A 33 -18.05 -7.54 -5.11
N GLY A 34 -17.56 -8.78 -5.02
CA GLY A 34 -16.30 -9.20 -5.64
C GLY A 34 -15.30 -9.85 -4.69
N GLN A 35 -14.22 -10.37 -5.26
CA GLN A 35 -13.18 -11.05 -4.49
C GLN A 35 -11.78 -10.65 -4.97
N LEU A 36 -10.97 -10.05 -4.09
CA LEU A 36 -9.57 -9.72 -4.36
C LEU A 36 -8.67 -10.24 -3.24
N ASN A 37 -7.43 -10.58 -3.58
CA ASN A 37 -6.39 -10.94 -2.62
C ASN A 37 -5.68 -9.71 -2.07
N LYS A 38 -5.48 -8.69 -2.92
CA LYS A 38 -4.85 -7.41 -2.59
C LYS A 38 -5.65 -6.26 -3.19
N ILE A 39 -5.65 -5.12 -2.50
CA ILE A 39 -6.33 -3.90 -2.91
C ILE A 39 -5.50 -2.68 -2.54
N VAL A 40 -5.40 -1.73 -3.47
CA VAL A 40 -4.66 -0.48 -3.31
C VAL A 40 -5.41 0.69 -3.94
N ALA A 41 -5.42 1.84 -3.28
CA ALA A 41 -6.15 3.03 -3.68
C ALA A 41 -5.20 4.20 -3.96
N SER A 42 -5.35 4.81 -5.13
CA SER A 42 -4.53 5.93 -5.58
C SER A 42 -5.20 7.26 -5.26
N SER A 43 -4.39 8.27 -4.93
CA SER A 43 -4.81 9.68 -4.86
C SER A 43 -5.46 10.21 -6.16
N ALA A 44 -5.31 9.53 -7.28
CA ALA A 44 -5.96 9.86 -8.55
C ALA A 44 -7.44 9.45 -8.60
N GLY A 45 -7.98 8.78 -7.57
CA GLY A 45 -9.36 8.32 -7.53
C GLY A 45 -9.57 6.99 -8.27
N PHE A 46 -8.53 6.15 -8.31
CA PHE A 46 -8.59 4.81 -8.87
C PHE A 46 -8.18 3.78 -7.83
N VAL A 47 -8.90 2.66 -7.80
CA VAL A 47 -8.65 1.52 -6.93
C VAL A 47 -8.27 0.34 -7.79
N TRP A 48 -7.20 -0.34 -7.42
CA TRP A 48 -6.67 -1.50 -8.12
C TRP A 48 -6.57 -2.70 -7.19
N GLY A 49 -6.65 -3.89 -7.76
CA GLY A 49 -6.37 -5.12 -7.05
C GLY A 49 -6.28 -6.31 -7.98
N PHE A 50 -5.97 -7.47 -7.42
CA PHE A 50 -6.00 -8.74 -8.14
C PHE A 50 -6.63 -9.84 -7.31
N ASN A 51 -7.27 -10.81 -7.97
CA ASN A 51 -7.97 -11.93 -7.33
C ASN A 51 -7.07 -13.17 -7.16
N VAL A 52 -7.65 -14.27 -6.66
CA VAL A 52 -6.95 -15.56 -6.47
C VAL A 52 -6.48 -16.23 -7.77
N ASN A 53 -7.05 -15.85 -8.92
CA ASN A 53 -6.61 -16.33 -10.23
C ASN A 53 -5.46 -15.46 -10.80
N GLY A 54 -5.13 -14.35 -10.12
CA GLY A 54 -4.18 -13.36 -10.62
C GLY A 54 -4.75 -12.48 -11.73
N ASP A 55 -6.08 -12.38 -11.85
CA ASP A 55 -6.75 -11.40 -12.71
C ASP A 55 -6.73 -10.03 -12.04
N PHE A 56 -6.44 -9.00 -12.82
CA PHE A 56 -6.37 -7.62 -12.35
C PHE A 56 -7.71 -6.92 -12.56
N TYR A 57 -8.10 -6.11 -11.58
CA TYR A 57 -9.29 -5.28 -11.65
C TYR A 57 -8.96 -3.85 -11.25
N MET A 58 -9.61 -2.91 -11.93
CA MET A 58 -9.55 -1.49 -11.64
C MET A 58 -10.96 -0.96 -11.46
N CYS A 59 -11.15 -0.08 -10.50
CA CYS A 59 -12.37 0.70 -10.29
C CYS A 59 -12.01 2.19 -10.25
N LYS A 60 -12.84 3.04 -10.86
CA LYS A 60 -12.77 4.48 -10.68
C LYS A 60 -13.72 4.87 -9.54
N GLU A 61 -13.21 5.55 -8.52
CA GLU A 61 -14.01 5.91 -7.35
C GLU A 61 -15.23 6.77 -7.70
N PRO A 62 -16.35 6.62 -6.96
CA PRO A 62 -16.58 5.64 -5.90
C PRO A 62 -16.80 4.22 -6.44
N CYS A 63 -16.33 3.20 -5.73
CA CYS A 63 -16.59 1.81 -6.11
C CYS A 63 -17.93 1.36 -5.56
N ASP A 64 -18.79 0.81 -6.42
CA ASP A 64 -20.14 0.34 -6.06
C ASP A 64 -20.35 -1.16 -6.33
N GLY A 65 -19.31 -1.84 -6.81
CA GLY A 65 -19.37 -3.26 -7.19
C GLY A 65 -19.74 -3.50 -8.65
N THR A 66 -20.24 -2.50 -9.37
CA THR A 66 -20.64 -2.62 -10.78
C THR A 66 -19.65 -1.99 -11.75
N ASN A 67 -18.83 -1.06 -11.28
CA ASN A 67 -17.84 -0.31 -12.06
C ASN A 67 -16.42 -0.91 -12.06
N TRP A 68 -16.26 -2.15 -11.59
CA TRP A 68 -14.99 -2.87 -11.71
C TRP A 68 -14.75 -3.30 -13.15
N LYS A 69 -13.61 -2.92 -13.70
CA LYS A 69 -13.13 -3.30 -15.02
C LYS A 69 -11.98 -4.27 -14.88
N GLN A 70 -12.11 -5.45 -15.52
CA GLN A 70 -10.98 -6.37 -15.64
C GLN A 70 -9.91 -5.76 -16.56
N MET A 71 -8.67 -5.82 -16.11
CA MET A 71 -7.51 -5.29 -16.80
C MET A 71 -6.66 -6.43 -17.35
N PRO A 72 -6.03 -6.26 -18.53
CA PRO A 72 -5.15 -7.29 -19.07
C PRO A 72 -3.99 -7.52 -18.10
N ARG A 73 -3.50 -8.75 -18.05
CA ARG A 73 -2.33 -9.11 -17.25
C ARG A 73 -1.04 -8.62 -17.93
N PRO A 74 0.00 -8.21 -17.18
CA PRO A 74 1.30 -7.92 -17.77
C PRO A 74 1.85 -9.13 -18.52
N SER A 75 2.46 -8.88 -19.69
CA SER A 75 3.06 -9.94 -20.50
C SER A 75 4.28 -10.55 -19.79
N GLY A 76 4.45 -11.86 -19.94
CA GLY A 76 5.61 -12.57 -19.37
C GLY A 76 5.48 -12.97 -17.89
N ILE A 77 4.37 -12.65 -17.21
CA ILE A 77 4.14 -13.13 -15.84
C ILE A 77 3.61 -14.55 -15.86
N THR A 78 4.37 -15.49 -15.31
CA THR A 78 3.89 -16.84 -14.96
C THR A 78 3.56 -16.89 -13.44
N GLY A 79 2.43 -17.49 -13.06
CA GLY A 79 2.06 -17.68 -11.64
C GLY A 79 1.13 -16.60 -11.03
N MET A 80 1.14 -16.43 -9.72
CA MET A 80 0.32 -15.43 -9.02
C MET A 80 1.13 -14.14 -8.81
N PRO A 81 0.57 -12.94 -9.00
CA PRO A 81 1.20 -11.70 -8.55
C PRO A 81 1.51 -11.77 -7.05
N LEU A 82 2.68 -11.30 -6.65
CA LEU A 82 3.11 -11.31 -5.26
C LEU A 82 2.54 -10.12 -4.51
N ASP A 83 2.56 -8.95 -5.15
CA ASP A 83 2.09 -7.71 -4.53
C ASP A 83 1.70 -6.65 -5.57
N ILE A 84 0.99 -5.62 -5.12
CA ILE A 84 0.56 -4.48 -5.95
C ILE A 84 0.68 -3.19 -5.13
N ALA A 85 1.09 -2.10 -5.77
CA ALA A 85 1.15 -0.77 -5.16
C ALA A 85 0.82 0.30 -6.20
N VAL A 86 0.38 1.47 -5.75
CA VAL A 86 -0.01 2.60 -6.63
C VAL A 86 0.59 3.89 -6.12
N ASP A 87 0.84 4.81 -7.04
CA ASP A 87 1.03 6.23 -6.74
C ASP A 87 -0.04 7.07 -7.48
N ALA A 88 0.17 8.38 -7.61
CA ALA A 88 -0.78 9.26 -8.29
C ALA A 88 -0.83 9.09 -9.82
N GLN A 89 0.10 8.36 -10.43
CA GLN A 89 0.27 8.26 -11.89
C GLN A 89 0.26 6.83 -12.41
N ASN A 90 0.77 5.86 -11.64
CA ASN A 90 1.00 4.50 -12.06
C ASN A 90 0.55 3.48 -11.02
N VAL A 91 0.19 2.30 -11.53
CA VAL A 91 0.07 1.06 -10.78
C VAL A 91 1.30 0.19 -11.06
N TYR A 92 1.79 -0.48 -10.02
CA TYR A 92 2.97 -1.32 -10.05
C TYR A 92 2.61 -2.70 -9.50
N VAL A 93 3.10 -3.74 -10.17
CA VAL A 93 2.81 -5.13 -9.81
C VAL A 93 4.12 -5.87 -9.65
N LEU A 94 4.28 -6.55 -8.52
CA LEU A 94 5.43 -7.39 -8.19
C LEU A 94 5.11 -8.86 -8.48
N PHE A 95 6.06 -9.59 -9.07
CA PHE A 95 5.89 -11.00 -9.38
C PHE A 95 7.23 -11.74 -9.47
N ASN A 96 7.17 -13.06 -9.40
CA ASN A 96 8.29 -13.92 -9.79
C ASN A 96 8.24 -14.07 -11.31
N ALA A 97 9.25 -13.56 -12.00
CA ALA A 97 9.44 -13.86 -13.41
C ALA A 97 10.48 -14.96 -13.55
N ALA A 98 10.22 -15.94 -14.42
CA ALA A 98 11.32 -16.62 -15.09
C ALA A 98 12.04 -15.52 -15.87
N MET A 99 13.18 -15.08 -15.37
CA MET A 99 13.93 -14.05 -16.06
C MET A 99 14.23 -14.62 -17.44
N ALA A 100 13.66 -14.06 -18.51
CA ALA A 100 14.34 -14.12 -19.79
C ALA A 100 15.77 -13.68 -19.47
N PRO A 101 16.82 -14.38 -19.96
CA PRO A 101 18.20 -14.00 -19.68
C PRO A 101 18.24 -12.49 -19.78
N GLN A 102 18.61 -11.80 -18.68
CA GLN A 102 18.81 -10.35 -18.70
C GLN A 102 19.39 -10.09 -20.06
N GLU A 103 18.75 -9.23 -20.88
CA GLU A 103 19.30 -8.89 -22.19
C GLU A 103 20.79 -8.76 -21.92
N THR A 104 21.54 -9.78 -22.38
CA THR A 104 22.97 -9.72 -22.37
C THR A 104 23.13 -8.41 -23.07
N VAL A 105 23.69 -7.42 -22.37
CA VAL A 105 24.14 -6.20 -23.03
C VAL A 105 24.96 -6.78 -24.15
N SER A 106 24.35 -6.87 -25.33
CA SER A 106 25.00 -7.33 -26.52
C SER A 106 26.06 -6.29 -26.57
N ALA A 107 27.30 -6.72 -26.31
CA ALA A 107 28.45 -5.86 -26.41
C ALA A 107 28.19 -5.10 -27.70
N SER A 108 27.91 -3.80 -27.56
CA SER A 108 27.75 -2.93 -28.71
C SER A 108 28.93 -3.30 -29.62
N PRO A 109 28.68 -3.57 -30.91
CA PRO A 109 29.64 -4.20 -31.80
C PRO A 109 31.01 -3.55 -31.58
N GLY A 110 32.01 -4.37 -31.24
CA GLY A 110 33.20 -4.01 -30.47
C GLY A 110 33.65 -2.56 -30.63
N ILE A 111 33.99 -1.90 -29.50
CA ILE A 111 34.48 -0.51 -29.50
C ILE A 111 35.70 -0.45 -30.43
N GLN A 112 35.49 0.05 -31.65
CA GLN A 112 36.54 0.32 -32.61
C GLN A 112 37.08 1.71 -32.31
N THR A 113 38.35 1.80 -31.96
CA THR A 113 39.03 3.08 -31.82
C THR A 113 39.63 3.47 -33.17
N GLY A 114 39.77 4.78 -33.44
CA GLY A 114 40.38 5.30 -34.67
C GLY A 114 41.83 4.85 -34.89
N GLN A 115 42.38 5.12 -36.09
CA GLN A 115 43.76 4.82 -36.47
C GLN A 115 44.77 5.67 -35.69
N ILE A 116 45.90 5.07 -35.29
CA ILE A 116 46.94 5.69 -34.44
C ILE A 116 48.30 5.62 -35.14
N GLU A 117 49.07 6.71 -35.25
CA GLU A 117 50.43 6.66 -35.83
C GLU A 117 51.49 6.10 -34.86
N ILE A 118 52.39 5.24 -35.35
CA ILE A 118 53.50 4.66 -34.58
C ILE A 118 54.73 5.56 -34.66
N GLY A 119 55.10 6.19 -33.53
CA GLY A 119 56.42 6.79 -33.33
C GLY A 119 56.40 8.21 -32.78
N ASP A 120 56.44 8.33 -31.44
CA ASP A 120 57.20 9.39 -30.76
C ASP A 120 57.39 9.03 -29.28
N VAL A 121 58.59 9.26 -28.76
CA VAL A 121 59.02 8.78 -27.43
C VAL A 121 58.58 9.78 -26.36
N GLY A 122 57.44 9.47 -25.76
CA GLY A 122 56.75 10.23 -24.72
C GLY A 122 55.26 9.93 -24.87
N MET A 123 54.55 9.55 -23.80
CA MET A 123 53.14 9.15 -23.91
C MET A 123 52.21 10.31 -23.55
N PRO A 124 51.77 11.19 -24.46
CA PRO A 124 50.54 11.96 -24.27
C PRO A 124 49.31 11.04 -24.04
N PRO A 125 48.15 11.61 -23.66
CA PRO A 125 46.88 10.89 -23.72
C PRO A 125 46.62 10.38 -25.15
N GLY A 126 46.41 9.06 -25.31
CA GLY A 126 46.02 8.44 -26.57
C GLY A 126 47.16 7.76 -27.30
N HIS A 127 48.00 7.00 -26.58
CA HIS A 127 49.09 6.21 -27.14
C HIS A 127 49.05 4.74 -26.71
N ILE A 128 49.41 3.84 -27.63
CA ILE A 128 49.66 2.42 -27.35
C ILE A 128 51.17 2.23 -27.27
N SER A 129 51.67 1.75 -26.14
CA SER A 129 53.08 1.40 -26.00
C SER A 129 53.23 -0.12 -26.07
N VAL A 130 54.05 -0.58 -27.00
CA VAL A 130 54.41 -2.00 -27.13
C VAL A 130 55.87 -2.13 -26.70
N GLY A 131 56.10 -2.74 -25.54
CA GLY A 131 57.42 -2.97 -24.96
C GLY A 131 57.76 -4.45 -24.84
N ASN A 132 59.01 -4.75 -24.44
CA ASN A 132 59.44 -6.11 -24.14
C ASN A 132 58.64 -6.67 -22.95
N GLY A 133 57.64 -7.50 -23.23
CA GLY A 133 56.82 -8.14 -22.18
C GLY A 133 55.43 -7.54 -21.97
N SER A 134 55.13 -6.37 -22.52
CA SER A 134 53.88 -5.66 -22.19
C SER A 134 53.32 -4.81 -23.31
N VAL A 135 51.99 -4.77 -23.41
CA VAL A 135 51.25 -3.78 -24.20
C VAL A 135 50.48 -2.90 -23.24
N ILE A 136 50.70 -1.59 -23.31
CA ILE A 136 50.04 -0.59 -22.47
C ILE A 136 49.15 0.27 -23.36
N ILE A 137 47.88 0.39 -22.98
CA ILE A 137 46.86 1.15 -23.70
C ILE A 137 46.34 2.25 -22.77
N SER A 138 46.47 3.50 -23.19
CA SER A 138 45.89 4.64 -22.47
C SER A 138 44.36 4.62 -22.51
N ALA A 139 43.68 4.83 -21.38
CA ALA A 139 42.22 4.83 -21.35
C ALA A 139 41.56 6.00 -22.07
N SER A 140 42.31 7.06 -22.37
CA SER A 140 41.82 8.17 -23.22
C SER A 140 41.32 7.68 -24.58
N PHE A 141 41.76 6.50 -25.06
CA PHE A 141 41.24 5.87 -26.29
C PHE A 141 39.81 5.35 -26.19
N LEU A 142 39.36 4.99 -25.00
CA LEU A 142 38.01 4.48 -24.80
C LEU A 142 36.98 5.63 -24.70
N GLY A 143 37.47 6.89 -24.73
CA GLY A 143 36.66 8.09 -24.62
C GLY A 143 35.72 8.01 -23.41
N PRO A 144 34.41 8.30 -23.56
CA PRO A 144 33.45 8.27 -22.46
C PRO A 144 33.24 6.86 -21.87
N ASN A 145 33.62 5.79 -22.60
CA ASN A 145 33.41 4.41 -22.17
C ASN A 145 34.52 3.89 -21.23
N ALA A 146 35.58 4.67 -21.00
CA ALA A 146 36.71 4.27 -20.17
C ALA A 146 36.29 3.84 -18.76
N ALA A 147 35.42 4.61 -18.10
CA ALA A 147 34.96 4.29 -16.75
C ALA A 147 34.11 3.01 -16.69
N ALA A 148 33.30 2.76 -17.72
CA ALA A 148 32.46 1.57 -17.81
C ALA A 148 33.30 0.30 -18.00
N VAL A 149 34.32 0.35 -18.86
CA VAL A 149 35.24 -0.77 -19.11
C VAL A 149 36.12 -1.04 -17.88
N ALA A 150 36.63 0.00 -17.21
CA ALA A 150 37.36 -0.18 -15.96
C ALA A 150 36.49 -0.84 -14.87
N SER A 151 35.24 -0.38 -14.73
CA SER A 151 34.28 -0.93 -13.77
C SER A 151 33.89 -2.38 -14.07
N SER A 152 33.82 -2.79 -15.33
CA SER A 152 33.49 -4.19 -15.68
C SER A 152 34.67 -5.13 -15.45
N ILE A 153 35.91 -4.70 -15.71
CA ILE A 153 37.10 -5.51 -15.45
C ILE A 153 37.26 -5.76 -13.93
N THR A 154 37.04 -4.75 -13.08
CA THR A 154 37.09 -4.94 -11.61
C THR A 154 35.98 -5.84 -11.08
N LYS A 155 34.89 -6.02 -11.85
CA LYS A 155 33.78 -6.96 -11.57
C LYS A 155 34.00 -8.35 -12.15
N GLY A 156 35.17 -8.64 -12.72
CA GLY A 156 35.55 -9.99 -13.20
C GLY A 156 35.31 -10.25 -14.69
N THR A 157 34.93 -9.24 -15.47
CA THR A 157 34.81 -9.40 -16.93
C THR A 157 36.19 -9.52 -17.58
N VAL A 158 36.39 -10.57 -18.38
CA VAL A 158 37.61 -10.76 -19.17
C VAL A 158 37.46 -10.07 -20.52
N TYR A 159 38.44 -9.25 -20.89
CA TYR A 159 38.52 -8.61 -22.20
C TYR A 159 39.69 -9.15 -22.99
N SER A 160 39.51 -9.31 -24.30
CA SER A 160 40.60 -9.45 -25.27
C SER A 160 40.75 -8.17 -26.07
N ALA A 161 41.97 -7.66 -26.17
CA ALA A 161 42.36 -6.56 -27.03
C ALA A 161 42.90 -7.13 -28.35
N THR A 162 42.35 -6.69 -29.48
CA THR A 162 42.87 -7.00 -30.81
C THR A 162 43.41 -5.73 -31.44
N ILE A 163 44.69 -5.75 -31.79
CA ILE A 163 45.34 -4.69 -32.57
C ILE A 163 45.38 -5.13 -34.04
N LYS A 164 45.07 -4.22 -34.97
CA LYS A 164 45.19 -4.41 -36.42
C LYS A 164 45.96 -3.26 -37.04
N ASP A 165 46.95 -3.54 -37.87
CA ASP A 165 47.69 -2.49 -38.59
C ASP A 165 47.08 -2.11 -39.95
N GLU A 166 47.69 -1.12 -40.63
CA GLU A 166 47.25 -0.67 -41.96
C GLU A 166 47.39 -1.73 -43.06
N LYS A 167 48.18 -2.78 -42.83
CA LYS A 167 48.41 -3.91 -43.76
C LYS A 167 47.55 -5.12 -43.41
N GLY A 168 46.71 -5.02 -42.38
CA GLY A 168 45.81 -6.07 -41.92
C GLY A 168 46.44 -7.12 -41.02
N VAL A 169 47.69 -6.92 -40.56
CA VAL A 169 48.32 -7.78 -39.55
C VAL A 169 47.59 -7.60 -38.23
N THR A 170 47.22 -8.69 -37.59
CA THR A 170 46.49 -8.68 -36.32
C THR A 170 47.24 -9.36 -35.19
N ALA A 171 47.03 -8.89 -33.96
CA ALA A 171 47.42 -9.59 -32.74
C ALA A 171 46.35 -9.42 -31.68
N THR A 172 45.96 -10.52 -31.03
CA THR A 172 44.96 -10.53 -29.96
C THR A 172 45.62 -10.98 -28.66
N PHE A 173 45.36 -10.27 -27.58
CA PHE A 173 45.87 -10.60 -26.25
C PHE A 173 44.82 -10.30 -25.17
N PRO A 174 44.79 -11.07 -24.07
CA PRO A 174 43.88 -10.79 -22.97
C PRO A 174 44.30 -9.53 -22.20
N ILE A 175 43.36 -8.81 -21.59
CA ILE A 175 43.66 -7.75 -20.62
C ILE A 175 43.77 -8.40 -19.24
N THR A 176 44.96 -8.39 -18.67
CA THR A 176 45.26 -9.09 -17.39
C THR A 176 45.21 -8.18 -16.18
N SER A 177 45.28 -6.86 -16.35
CA SER A 177 45.31 -5.89 -15.25
C SER A 177 44.86 -4.50 -15.67
N VAL A 178 44.32 -3.73 -14.72
CA VAL A 178 44.01 -2.29 -14.86
C VAL A 178 44.73 -1.57 -13.72
N GLY A 179 45.43 -0.49 -14.03
CA GLY A 179 46.19 0.28 -13.05
C GLY A 179 46.05 1.78 -13.24
N THR A 180 46.29 2.53 -12.17
CA THR A 180 46.44 3.99 -12.20
C THR A 180 47.92 4.32 -12.09
N ASN A 181 48.42 5.28 -12.87
CA ASN A 181 49.81 5.73 -12.73
C ASN A 181 49.85 6.98 -11.85
N PRO A 182 50.44 6.89 -10.64
CA PRO A 182 50.42 7.98 -9.68
C PRO A 182 51.26 9.20 -10.08
N SER A 183 52.15 9.09 -11.09
CA SER A 183 52.94 10.26 -11.55
C SER A 183 52.18 11.20 -12.50
N TRP A 184 50.93 10.89 -12.85
CA TRP A 184 50.10 11.66 -13.78
C TRP A 184 48.96 12.36 -13.03
N GLN A 185 48.96 13.69 -12.99
CA GLN A 185 47.86 14.49 -12.43
C GLN A 185 46.71 14.60 -13.44
N GLY A 186 45.88 13.56 -13.56
CA GLY A 186 44.67 13.50 -14.41
C GLY A 186 43.87 12.20 -14.20
N PRO A 187 42.59 12.12 -14.64
CA PRO A 187 41.73 10.96 -14.39
C PRO A 187 42.38 9.67 -14.95
N PRO A 188 42.72 8.68 -14.11
CA PRO A 188 43.73 7.69 -14.48
C PRO A 188 43.08 6.35 -14.76
N TRP A 189 43.17 5.85 -15.99
CA TRP A 189 43.15 4.40 -16.20
C TRP A 189 44.19 4.09 -17.27
N MET A 190 45.15 3.23 -16.95
CA MET A 190 45.98 2.54 -17.93
C MET A 190 45.60 1.07 -17.90
N TYR A 191 45.36 0.53 -19.09
CA TYR A 191 45.15 -0.89 -19.27
C TYR A 191 46.50 -1.49 -19.65
N SER A 192 47.04 -2.35 -18.81
CA SER A 192 48.30 -3.05 -19.10
C SER A 192 48.03 -4.53 -19.26
N TYR A 193 48.50 -5.06 -20.38
CA TYR A 193 48.78 -6.48 -20.49
C TYR A 193 50.24 -6.72 -20.12
N SER A 194 50.49 -7.56 -19.13
CA SER A 194 51.82 -8.07 -18.78
C SER A 194 51.81 -9.58 -18.98
N GLY A 195 52.16 -10.02 -20.19
CA GLY A 195 52.24 -11.44 -20.51
C GLY A 195 53.63 -11.97 -20.23
N SER A 196 53.78 -12.84 -19.23
CA SER A 196 55.00 -13.62 -19.04
C SER A 196 54.99 -14.80 -20.03
N GLY A 197 55.69 -14.64 -21.16
CA GLY A 197 55.93 -15.72 -22.11
C GLY A 197 55.89 -15.27 -23.56
N GLY A 198 56.98 -15.50 -24.30
CA GLY A 198 57.13 -15.63 -25.76
C GLY A 198 56.49 -14.61 -26.73
N ASP A 199 55.21 -14.30 -26.59
CA ASP A 199 54.40 -13.64 -27.62
C ASP A 199 54.56 -12.12 -27.66
N SER A 200 54.95 -11.47 -26.57
CA SER A 200 55.09 -10.00 -26.52
C SER A 200 56.28 -9.48 -27.34
N ALA A 201 57.41 -10.19 -27.34
CA ALA A 201 58.53 -9.92 -28.25
C ALA A 201 58.13 -10.13 -29.72
N SER A 202 57.20 -11.07 -29.98
CA SER A 202 56.63 -11.27 -31.31
C SER A 202 55.73 -10.10 -31.73
N VAL A 203 55.00 -9.48 -30.80
CA VAL A 203 54.10 -8.35 -31.09
C VAL A 203 54.90 -7.11 -31.49
N ALA A 204 55.94 -6.76 -30.74
CA ALA A 204 56.82 -5.63 -31.09
C ALA A 204 57.48 -5.83 -32.47
N ALA A 205 57.97 -7.04 -32.75
CA ALA A 205 58.54 -7.37 -34.05
C ALA A 205 57.50 -7.34 -35.19
N LYS A 206 56.28 -7.86 -34.94
CA LYS A 206 55.16 -7.91 -35.91
C LYS A 206 54.72 -6.53 -36.38
N PHE A 207 54.71 -5.54 -35.47
CA PHE A 207 54.24 -4.18 -35.78
C PHE A 207 55.37 -3.15 -35.97
N SER A 208 56.63 -3.58 -35.94
CA SER A 208 57.81 -2.70 -36.08
C SER A 208 57.88 -1.89 -37.39
N LYS A 209 57.12 -2.30 -38.42
CA LYS A 209 57.06 -1.65 -39.74
C LYS A 209 55.68 -1.07 -40.06
N SER A 210 54.79 -1.05 -39.07
CA SER A 210 53.44 -0.53 -39.22
C SER A 210 53.45 0.97 -38.96
N LYS A 211 52.68 1.72 -39.73
CA LYS A 211 52.51 3.16 -39.52
C LYS A 211 51.30 3.45 -38.66
N THR A 212 50.22 2.68 -38.81
CA THR A 212 49.03 2.86 -38.00
C THR A 212 48.47 1.60 -37.36
N LEU A 213 47.86 1.75 -36.19
CA LEU A 213 47.19 0.67 -35.47
C LEU A 213 45.74 1.04 -35.16
N ALA A 214 44.85 0.06 -35.27
CA ALA A 214 43.47 0.10 -34.79
C ALA A 214 43.32 -0.90 -33.63
N LEU A 215 42.59 -0.51 -32.58
CA LEU A 215 42.33 -1.35 -31.41
C LEU A 215 40.84 -1.68 -31.33
N THR A 216 40.56 -2.96 -31.09
CA THR A 216 39.23 -3.48 -30.80
C THR A 216 39.26 -4.20 -29.45
N LEU A 217 38.36 -3.83 -28.53
CA LEU A 217 38.15 -4.57 -27.29
C LEU A 217 36.93 -5.48 -27.41
N THR A 218 37.09 -6.76 -27.06
CA THR A 218 36.01 -7.75 -27.05
C THR A 218 35.90 -8.35 -25.65
N GLY A 219 34.77 -8.14 -24.98
CA GLY A 219 34.48 -8.81 -23.71
C GLY A 219 34.03 -10.24 -23.96
N THR A 220 34.61 -11.21 -23.26
CA THR A 220 34.13 -12.61 -23.25
C THR A 220 33.55 -12.88 -21.87
N SER A 221 32.26 -13.14 -21.78
CA SER A 221 31.69 -13.73 -20.57
C SER A 221 32.22 -15.15 -20.45
N ALA A 222 32.68 -15.53 -19.26
CA ALA A 222 33.06 -16.90 -18.97
C ALA A 222 31.79 -17.75 -18.97
N ASN A 223 31.44 -18.38 -20.09
CA ASN A 223 30.62 -19.59 -20.17
C ASN A 223 30.80 -20.26 -21.55
N THR A 224 31.17 -21.54 -21.54
CA THR A 224 31.41 -22.38 -22.72
C THR A 224 30.12 -22.78 -23.45
N PRO A 225 30.14 -23.01 -24.79
CA PRO A 225 28.93 -23.00 -25.62
C PRO A 225 28.12 -24.30 -25.77
N SER A 226 28.36 -25.37 -25.01
CA SER A 226 27.66 -26.66 -25.24
C SER A 226 26.34 -26.84 -24.49
N ASP A 227 26.00 -25.98 -23.53
CA ASP A 227 24.88 -26.23 -22.60
C ASP A 227 23.62 -25.38 -22.87
N ALA A 228 23.59 -24.67 -24.01
CA ALA A 228 22.50 -23.74 -24.36
C ALA A 228 21.12 -24.41 -24.46
N ALA A 229 21.06 -25.73 -24.72
CA ALA A 229 19.80 -26.49 -24.75
C ALA A 229 19.33 -26.92 -23.35
N ALA A 230 20.23 -27.10 -22.39
CA ALA A 230 19.88 -27.43 -21.00
C ALA A 230 19.56 -26.18 -20.16
N ALA A 231 20.17 -25.03 -20.49
CA ALA A 231 19.94 -23.76 -19.81
C ALA A 231 18.53 -23.17 -20.03
N ALA A 232 17.83 -23.57 -21.10
CA ALA A 232 16.43 -23.15 -21.32
C ALA A 232 15.45 -23.73 -20.27
N ALA A 233 15.86 -24.79 -19.54
CA ALA A 233 15.01 -25.45 -18.54
C ALA A 233 15.22 -24.95 -17.09
N ALA A 234 16.18 -24.05 -16.85
CA ALA A 234 16.49 -23.55 -15.51
C ALA A 234 16.83 -22.04 -15.54
N LEU A 235 15.88 -21.21 -15.98
CA LEU A 235 15.98 -19.77 -15.78
C LEU A 235 15.89 -19.49 -14.27
N PRO A 236 16.88 -18.83 -13.64
CA PRO A 236 16.76 -18.44 -12.24
C PRO A 236 15.57 -17.50 -12.10
N SER A 237 14.58 -17.90 -11.31
CA SER A 237 13.43 -17.07 -10.96
C SER A 237 13.92 -15.86 -10.16
N GLY A 238 13.74 -14.66 -10.70
CA GLY A 238 14.07 -13.40 -10.05
C GLY A 238 12.82 -12.56 -9.81
N LEU A 239 12.83 -11.72 -8.78
CA LEU A 239 11.77 -10.75 -8.58
C LEU A 239 11.79 -9.74 -9.73
N SER A 240 10.61 -9.43 -10.24
CA SER A 240 10.44 -8.39 -11.25
C SER A 240 9.17 -7.62 -10.97
N PHE A 241 9.09 -6.41 -11.51
CA PHE A 241 7.87 -5.62 -11.49
C PHE A 241 7.53 -5.05 -12.86
N SER A 242 6.25 -4.79 -13.08
CA SER A 242 5.73 -4.09 -14.25
C SER A 242 4.89 -2.90 -13.80
N THR A 243 4.81 -1.88 -14.65
CA THR A 243 4.07 -0.64 -14.37
C THR A 243 3.06 -0.38 -15.48
N GLN A 244 1.92 0.23 -15.13
CA GLN A 244 0.94 0.78 -16.08
C GLN A 244 0.42 2.11 -15.53
N SER A 245 -0.14 2.96 -16.40
CA SER A 245 -0.88 4.14 -15.98
C SER A 245 -2.01 3.78 -15.02
N VAL A 246 -2.19 4.57 -13.96
CA VAL A 246 -3.15 4.31 -12.88
C VAL A 246 -4.61 4.40 -13.35
N ASP A 247 -4.88 5.10 -14.44
CA ASP A 247 -6.19 5.15 -15.10
C ASP A 247 -6.45 3.95 -16.04
N GLY A 248 -5.48 3.04 -16.14
CA GLY A 248 -5.53 1.88 -17.00
C GLY A 248 -5.26 2.16 -18.48
N ALA A 249 -4.85 3.37 -18.84
CA ALA A 249 -4.44 3.69 -20.19
C ALA A 249 -3.13 2.99 -20.59
N GLY A 250 -2.96 2.77 -21.89
CA GLY A 250 -1.74 2.15 -22.43
C GLY A 250 -1.64 0.64 -22.17
N SER A 251 -0.42 0.13 -22.23
CA SER A 251 -0.07 -1.27 -21.95
C SER A 251 0.91 -1.34 -20.79
N TRP A 252 0.97 -2.49 -20.13
CA TRP A 252 1.99 -2.76 -19.13
C TRP A 252 3.40 -2.59 -19.71
N SER A 253 4.30 -2.03 -18.90
CA SER A 253 5.72 -2.02 -19.20
C SER A 253 6.27 -3.45 -19.25
N ALA A 254 7.35 -3.63 -20.01
CA ALA A 254 8.16 -4.84 -19.91
C ALA A 254 8.58 -5.08 -18.44
N PRO A 255 8.63 -6.34 -17.98
CA PRO A 255 9.11 -6.68 -16.65
C PRO A 255 10.51 -6.11 -16.38
N GLN A 256 10.67 -5.40 -15.27
CA GLN A 256 11.94 -4.85 -14.81
C GLN A 256 12.45 -5.69 -13.65
N ALA A 257 13.67 -6.22 -13.79
CA ALA A 257 14.28 -7.07 -12.78
C ALA A 257 14.68 -6.29 -11.52
N ILE A 258 14.49 -6.92 -10.37
CA ILE A 258 14.94 -6.42 -9.06
C ILE A 258 16.19 -7.23 -8.67
N PRO A 259 17.36 -6.58 -8.46
CA PRO A 259 18.60 -7.28 -8.21
C PRO A 259 18.65 -7.92 -6.82
N GLY A 260 19.38 -9.03 -6.71
CA GLY A 260 19.64 -9.72 -5.44
C GLY A 260 18.64 -10.84 -5.12
N SER A 261 18.80 -11.43 -3.94
CA SER A 261 17.94 -12.53 -3.50
C SER A 261 16.59 -12.00 -3.01
N PRO A 262 15.47 -12.61 -3.44
CA PRO A 262 14.14 -12.25 -2.94
C PRO A 262 14.09 -12.37 -1.42
N PRO A 263 13.54 -11.40 -0.68
CA PRO A 263 13.17 -11.63 0.71
C PRO A 263 12.09 -12.73 0.78
N VAL A 264 11.98 -13.39 1.94
CA VAL A 264 11.06 -14.52 2.16
C VAL A 264 9.59 -14.15 1.89
N ASN A 265 9.23 -12.88 2.08
CA ASN A 265 7.93 -12.34 1.72
C ASN A 265 8.12 -10.96 1.06
N PRO A 266 8.27 -10.91 -0.27
CA PRO A 266 8.58 -9.68 -0.96
C PRO A 266 7.34 -8.79 -1.07
N GLN A 267 7.48 -7.57 -0.56
CA GLN A 267 6.45 -6.55 -0.57
C GLN A 267 6.93 -5.38 -1.40
N LEU A 268 6.01 -4.81 -2.18
CA LEU A 268 6.24 -3.61 -2.96
C LEU A 268 5.82 -2.41 -2.11
N ASN A 269 6.62 -1.36 -2.02
CA ASN A 269 6.23 -0.15 -1.30
C ASN A 269 6.67 1.06 -2.10
N ILE A 270 5.85 2.11 -2.14
CA ILE A 270 6.03 3.18 -3.12
C ILE A 270 5.84 4.55 -2.49
N THR A 271 6.75 5.47 -2.80
CA THR A 271 6.59 6.91 -2.57
C THR A 271 6.45 7.61 -3.91
N ASP A 272 6.24 8.93 -3.93
CA ASP A 272 6.13 9.66 -5.21
C ASP A 272 7.39 9.51 -6.08
N GLN A 273 8.55 9.31 -5.46
CA GLN A 273 9.86 9.34 -6.13
C GLN A 273 10.59 7.99 -6.11
N PHE A 274 10.19 7.04 -5.28
CA PHE A 274 10.92 5.79 -5.08
C PHE A 274 10.02 4.56 -5.06
N ILE A 275 10.59 3.43 -5.46
CA ILE A 275 10.03 2.09 -5.34
C ILE A 275 10.92 1.32 -4.37
N PHE A 276 10.32 0.58 -3.44
CA PHE A 276 11.00 -0.19 -2.41
C PHE A 276 10.55 -1.65 -2.47
N VAL A 277 11.51 -2.56 -2.32
CA VAL A 277 11.25 -4.00 -2.15
C VAL A 277 12.18 -4.50 -1.05
N GLY A 278 11.61 -4.76 0.13
CA GLY A 278 12.37 -5.14 1.33
C GLY A 278 13.40 -4.09 1.74
N ASN A 279 14.69 -4.44 1.67
CA ASN A 279 15.83 -3.58 2.04
C ASN A 279 16.45 -2.85 0.84
N GLN A 280 15.81 -2.84 -0.31
CA GLN A 280 16.29 -2.13 -1.50
C GLN A 280 15.29 -1.06 -1.94
N GLY A 281 15.82 0.07 -2.41
CA GLY A 281 15.05 1.17 -2.98
C GLY A 281 15.57 1.58 -4.34
N CYS A 282 14.72 2.13 -5.19
CA CYS A 282 15.04 2.56 -6.54
C CYS A 282 14.34 3.87 -6.86
N SER A 283 15.07 4.87 -7.34
CA SER A 283 14.49 6.13 -7.78
C SER A 283 13.69 5.95 -9.08
N LYS A 284 12.52 6.57 -9.19
CA LYS A 284 11.69 6.56 -10.40
C LYS A 284 12.24 7.53 -11.46
N PRO A 285 12.21 7.19 -12.77
CA PRO A 285 11.89 5.87 -13.30
C PRO A 285 12.98 4.86 -12.92
N CYS A 286 12.56 3.71 -12.40
CA CYS A 286 13.49 2.72 -11.91
C CYS A 286 14.15 1.98 -13.09
N THR A 287 15.47 1.91 -13.07
CA THR A 287 16.26 1.10 -14.01
C THR A 287 17.05 0.07 -13.24
N THR A 288 17.49 -1.02 -13.90
CA THR A 288 18.20 -2.14 -13.26
C THR A 288 19.47 -1.70 -12.50
N GLY A 289 20.08 -0.56 -12.85
CA GLY A 289 21.24 0.01 -12.17
C GLY A 289 20.92 1.01 -11.04
N SER A 290 19.66 1.38 -10.83
CA SER A 290 19.24 2.41 -9.88
C SER A 290 18.90 1.89 -8.48
N TRP A 291 19.00 0.57 -8.26
CA TRP A 291 18.71 -0.04 -6.98
C TRP A 291 19.84 0.18 -5.98
N VAL A 292 19.50 0.77 -4.83
CA VAL A 292 20.41 1.02 -3.72
C VAL A 292 19.88 0.36 -2.45
N PRO A 293 20.77 -0.18 -1.59
CA PRO A 293 20.37 -0.60 -0.26
C PRO A 293 19.78 0.56 0.53
N ILE A 294 18.74 0.26 1.31
CA ILE A 294 18.14 1.20 2.27
C ILE A 294 19.06 1.27 3.48
N SER A 295 19.45 2.49 3.90
CA SER A 295 20.15 2.67 5.17
C SER A 295 19.12 2.49 6.29
N GLY A 296 19.14 1.35 6.97
CA GLY A 296 18.21 1.11 8.08
C GLY A 296 18.42 2.09 9.25
N PRO A 297 17.46 2.19 10.19
CA PRO A 297 17.64 2.92 11.44
C PRO A 297 18.89 2.39 12.17
N GLN A 298 19.75 3.29 12.67
CA GLN A 298 20.95 2.88 13.41
C GLN A 298 20.57 2.25 14.76
N GLY A 299 21.03 1.03 15.03
CA GLY A 299 20.79 0.31 16.29
C GLY A 299 21.17 -1.18 16.24
N SER A 300 21.08 -1.88 17.37
CA SER A 300 21.41 -3.31 17.52
C SER A 300 20.33 -4.28 16.99
N GLY A 301 19.30 -3.77 16.30
CA GLY A 301 18.13 -4.54 15.91
C GLY A 301 18.14 -4.98 14.46
N GLN A 302 17.40 -6.04 14.16
CA GLN A 302 17.22 -6.51 12.78
C GLN A 302 16.15 -5.66 12.09
N SER A 303 16.57 -4.88 11.09
CA SER A 303 15.65 -4.20 10.18
C SER A 303 14.86 -5.22 9.36
N LEU A 304 13.55 -5.01 9.27
CA LEU A 304 12.66 -5.79 8.39
C LEU A 304 12.49 -5.16 7.00
N GLY A 305 13.16 -4.03 6.75
CA GLY A 305 13.03 -3.24 5.52
C GLY A 305 11.83 -2.31 5.52
N VAL A 306 11.61 -1.63 4.39
CA VAL A 306 10.44 -0.76 4.23
C VAL A 306 9.22 -1.64 4.06
N VAL A 307 8.31 -1.56 5.05
CA VAL A 307 7.05 -2.33 5.05
C VAL A 307 5.87 -1.50 4.58
N ALA A 308 5.98 -0.17 4.65
CA ALA A 308 4.94 0.74 4.20
C ALA A 308 5.58 2.07 3.76
N ALA A 309 4.99 2.70 2.75
CA ALA A 309 5.45 3.99 2.24
C ALA A 309 4.25 4.87 1.82
N SER A 310 4.32 6.15 2.16
CA SER A 310 3.37 7.19 1.74
C SER A 310 4.01 8.04 0.65
N SER A 311 3.35 9.11 0.18
CA SER A 311 3.99 10.02 -0.79
C SER A 311 5.28 10.65 -0.25
N GLY A 312 5.36 10.91 1.07
CA GLY A 312 6.44 11.67 1.71
C GLY A 312 7.29 10.90 2.73
N SER A 313 6.84 9.74 3.20
CA SER A 313 7.46 9.02 4.32
C SER A 313 7.67 7.54 4.02
N THR A 314 8.69 6.95 4.63
CA THR A 314 8.89 5.50 4.64
C THR A 314 8.84 4.97 6.07
N TYR A 315 8.30 3.77 6.26
CA TYR A 315 8.16 3.14 7.57
C TYR A 315 8.95 1.83 7.62
N VAL A 316 9.85 1.73 8.61
CA VAL A 316 10.73 0.57 8.82
C VAL A 316 10.56 0.03 10.24
N PRO A 317 10.06 -1.20 10.44
CA PRO A 317 10.09 -1.87 11.71
C PRO A 317 11.47 -2.48 11.96
N VAL A 318 11.96 -2.31 13.18
CA VAL A 318 13.19 -2.91 13.68
C VAL A 318 12.84 -3.85 14.83
N ASN A 319 13.25 -5.11 14.70
CA ASN A 319 13.09 -6.12 15.74
C ASN A 319 14.31 -6.14 16.67
N ASN A 320 14.08 -5.84 17.94
CA ASN A 320 15.05 -5.96 19.02
C ASN A 320 14.59 -7.06 19.98
N ALA A 321 15.08 -8.29 19.80
CA ALA A 321 14.80 -9.43 20.67
C ALA A 321 13.29 -9.68 20.90
N GLY A 322 12.48 -9.59 19.85
CA GLY A 322 11.03 -9.78 19.88
C GLY A 322 10.22 -8.49 20.09
N LYS A 323 10.88 -7.36 20.40
CA LYS A 323 10.22 -6.06 20.50
C LYS A 323 10.34 -5.29 19.18
N ILE A 324 9.20 -5.04 18.53
CA ILE A 324 9.12 -4.23 17.31
C ILE A 324 9.02 -2.74 17.67
N THR A 325 9.96 -1.95 17.13
CA THR A 325 9.89 -0.49 17.12
C THR A 325 9.83 -0.02 15.67
N VAL A 326 8.86 0.83 15.34
CA VAL A 326 8.70 1.39 14.00
C VAL A 326 9.39 2.74 13.93
N TYR A 327 10.14 2.95 12.85
CA TYR A 327 10.77 4.22 12.52
C TYR A 327 10.14 4.79 11.26
N SER A 328 9.86 6.09 11.26
CA SER A 328 9.55 6.84 10.05
C SER A 328 10.82 7.50 9.52
N GLY A 329 11.07 7.42 8.22
CA GLY A 329 12.17 8.09 7.54
C GLY A 329 11.69 8.95 6.38
N THR A 330 12.65 9.54 5.68
CA THR A 330 12.39 10.32 4.46
C THR A 330 11.83 9.46 3.32
N ALA A 331 11.17 10.09 2.34
CA ALA A 331 10.60 9.43 1.15
C ALA A 331 11.61 8.60 0.32
N ASN A 332 12.91 8.85 0.46
CA ASN A 332 13.96 8.09 -0.24
C ASN A 332 14.48 6.89 0.57
N GLY A 333 14.03 6.71 1.82
CA GLY A 333 14.48 5.62 2.69
C GLY A 333 15.97 5.69 3.05
N GLN A 334 16.62 6.85 2.92
CA GLN A 334 18.07 6.99 3.17
C GLN A 334 18.42 7.66 4.50
N GLY A 335 17.43 8.01 5.32
CA GLY A 335 17.68 8.63 6.63
C GLY A 335 16.44 9.29 7.25
N GLY A 336 16.69 10.20 8.20
CA GLY A 336 15.63 10.88 8.95
C GLY A 336 14.87 9.98 9.92
N TRP A 337 15.44 8.81 10.24
CA TRP A 337 14.78 7.78 11.05
C TRP A 337 14.42 8.28 12.44
N THR A 338 13.13 8.47 12.65
CA THR A 338 12.56 8.90 13.92
C THR A 338 11.68 7.79 14.46
N PRO A 339 11.88 7.32 15.70
CA PRO A 339 11.02 6.29 16.27
C PRO A 339 9.59 6.82 16.41
N GLN A 340 8.61 5.94 16.20
CA GLN A 340 7.19 6.23 16.34
C GLN A 340 6.61 5.38 17.49
N PRO A 341 6.68 5.85 18.74
CA PRO A 341 6.20 5.11 19.91
C PRO A 341 4.75 4.65 19.82
N GLY A 342 3.87 5.41 19.16
CA GLY A 342 2.46 5.02 18.93
C GLY A 342 2.32 3.70 18.17
N LEU A 343 3.27 3.41 17.29
CA LEU A 343 3.31 2.22 16.46
C LEU A 343 4.09 1.06 17.10
N ALA A 344 4.52 1.18 18.36
CA ALA A 344 5.23 0.09 19.03
C ALA A 344 4.39 -1.20 19.04
N GLY A 345 5.03 -2.30 18.63
CA GLY A 345 4.39 -3.62 18.48
C GLY A 345 3.47 -3.80 17.26
N LYS A 346 3.26 -2.75 16.45
CA LYS A 346 2.33 -2.74 15.31
C LYS A 346 3.09 -2.52 14.02
N ILE A 347 2.74 -3.23 12.95
CA ILE A 347 3.31 -3.04 11.62
C ILE A 347 2.34 -2.18 10.80
N PRO A 348 2.77 -1.02 10.26
CA PRO A 348 1.94 -0.23 9.36
C PRO A 348 1.57 -1.04 8.10
N VAL A 349 0.30 -0.98 7.70
CA VAL A 349 -0.25 -1.76 6.57
C VAL A 349 -0.96 -0.91 5.51
N ALA A 350 -1.40 0.31 5.87
CA ALA A 350 -1.88 1.33 4.94
C ALA A 350 -1.49 2.71 5.49
N VAL A 351 -0.65 3.44 4.76
CA VAL A 351 -0.02 4.69 5.22
C VAL A 351 -0.18 5.83 4.22
N GLU A 352 -1.00 5.65 3.19
CA GLU A 352 -1.16 6.61 2.10
C GLU A 352 -1.64 7.97 2.63
N ALA A 353 -2.47 7.96 3.68
CA ALA A 353 -3.02 9.13 4.36
C ALA A 353 -2.26 9.56 5.63
N ASP A 354 -0.97 9.19 5.76
CA ASP A 354 -0.19 9.32 7.01
C ASP A 354 -0.05 10.75 7.57
N SER A 355 -0.34 11.78 6.78
CA SER A 355 -0.47 13.16 7.27
C SER A 355 -1.66 13.38 8.23
N GLN A 356 -2.64 12.47 8.23
CA GLN A 356 -3.84 12.52 9.08
C GLN A 356 -3.96 11.28 9.94
N PHE A 357 -3.88 10.10 9.32
CA PHE A 357 -3.97 8.81 10.00
C PHE A 357 -3.36 7.69 9.16
N LEU A 358 -3.11 6.55 9.78
CA LEU A 358 -2.70 5.33 9.11
C LEU A 358 -3.32 4.10 9.77
N TYR A 359 -3.26 2.96 9.10
CA TYR A 359 -3.60 1.66 9.67
C TYR A 359 -2.36 0.83 9.94
N ALA A 360 -2.36 0.16 11.09
CA ALA A 360 -1.32 -0.77 11.49
C ALA A 360 -1.92 -2.07 12.02
N GLN A 361 -1.23 -3.20 11.81
CA GLN A 361 -1.63 -4.50 12.29
C GLN A 361 -0.74 -4.92 13.47
N ASP A 362 -1.37 -5.41 14.55
CA ASP A 362 -0.65 -5.99 15.67
C ASP A 362 -0.06 -7.36 15.31
N GLN A 363 1.21 -7.58 15.64
CA GLN A 363 1.93 -8.81 15.30
C GLN A 363 1.41 -10.05 16.06
N GLY A 364 0.81 -9.86 17.24
CA GLY A 364 0.32 -10.96 18.06
C GLY A 364 -1.11 -11.36 17.71
N SER A 365 -2.04 -10.43 17.91
CA SER A 365 -3.48 -10.67 17.76
C SER A 365 -3.98 -10.60 16.32
N GLY A 366 -3.20 -10.02 15.39
CA GLY A 366 -3.64 -9.71 14.04
C GLY A 366 -4.67 -8.57 13.97
N GLY A 367 -5.00 -7.94 15.11
CA GLY A 367 -5.95 -6.84 15.18
C GLY A 367 -5.48 -5.62 14.39
N VAL A 368 -6.42 -4.97 13.71
CA VAL A 368 -6.18 -3.73 12.96
C VAL A 368 -6.33 -2.55 13.90
N TYR A 369 -5.40 -1.62 13.84
CA TYR A 369 -5.40 -0.39 14.61
C TYR A 369 -5.44 0.79 13.65
N ARG A 370 -6.29 1.76 13.95
CA ARG A 370 -6.27 3.07 13.31
C ARG A 370 -5.46 4.02 14.19
N CYS A 371 -4.45 4.64 13.61
CA CYS A 371 -3.52 5.52 14.30
C CYS A 371 -3.69 6.94 13.77
N GLY A 372 -3.96 7.91 14.65
CA GLY A 372 -4.04 9.33 14.29
C GLY A 372 -2.66 10.00 14.35
N ALA A 373 -2.38 10.90 13.41
CA ALA A 373 -1.17 11.73 13.46
C ALA A 373 -1.28 12.78 14.59
N PRO A 374 -0.18 13.12 15.30
CA PRO A 374 1.16 12.54 15.19
C PRO A 374 1.28 11.18 15.90
N TYR A 375 2.13 10.28 15.39
CA TYR A 375 2.32 8.91 15.91
C TYR A 375 3.36 8.81 17.04
N SER A 376 3.68 9.94 17.66
CA SER A 376 4.66 10.04 18.74
C SER A 376 4.12 9.56 20.09
N ASP A 377 2.81 9.49 20.27
CA ASP A 377 2.14 9.08 21.52
C ASP A 377 1.70 7.60 21.44
N VAL A 378 1.93 6.84 22.51
CA VAL A 378 1.49 5.44 22.66
C VAL A 378 -0.02 5.24 22.54
N THR A 379 -0.81 6.31 22.77
CA THR A 379 -2.26 6.33 22.67
C THR A 379 -2.78 6.72 21.29
N SER A 380 -1.90 7.11 20.35
CA SER A 380 -2.27 7.53 19.00
C SER A 380 -3.00 6.43 18.22
N CYS A 381 -2.80 5.16 18.58
CA CYS A 381 -3.40 4.01 17.92
C CYS A 381 -4.53 3.40 18.75
N GLN A 382 -5.70 3.25 18.14
CA GLN A 382 -6.88 2.62 18.73
C GLN A 382 -7.25 1.38 17.92
N LEU A 383 -7.69 0.31 18.61
CA LEU A 383 -8.15 -0.91 17.95
C LEU A 383 -9.38 -0.57 17.09
N GLU A 384 -9.30 -0.90 15.81
CA GLU A 384 -10.35 -0.68 14.83
C GLU A 384 -11.36 -1.83 14.89
N ASP A 385 -12.66 -1.50 14.89
CA ASP A 385 -13.70 -2.52 14.75
C ASP A 385 -13.89 -2.82 13.26
N THR A 386 -13.18 -3.84 12.79
CA THR A 386 -13.32 -4.35 11.43
C THR A 386 -14.58 -5.20 11.27
N GLN A 387 -15.51 -5.23 12.24
CA GLN A 387 -16.74 -6.04 12.20
C GLN A 387 -16.49 -7.52 11.92
N GLY A 388 -15.40 -8.05 12.49
CA GLY A 388 -14.97 -9.44 12.30
C GLY A 388 -14.21 -9.70 11.01
N GLN A 389 -13.96 -8.68 10.16
CA GLN A 389 -13.11 -8.83 8.99
C GLN A 389 -11.64 -8.92 9.41
N THR A 390 -11.00 -10.04 9.10
CA THR A 390 -9.56 -10.22 9.33
C THR A 390 -8.78 -9.79 8.10
N VAL A 391 -7.73 -8.98 8.30
CA VAL A 391 -6.79 -8.61 7.24
C VAL A 391 -5.55 -9.51 7.30
N SER A 392 -5.07 -9.98 6.15
CA SER A 392 -3.96 -10.93 6.05
C SER A 392 -2.73 -10.28 5.42
N GLY A 393 -2.12 -9.34 6.17
CA GLY A 393 -0.87 -8.67 5.79
C GLY A 393 -1.05 -7.45 4.87
N ASN A 394 0.06 -6.96 4.32
CA ASN A 394 0.12 -5.69 3.60
C ASN A 394 -0.75 -5.66 2.34
N HIS A 395 -1.21 -4.47 1.95
CA HIS A 395 -2.07 -4.22 0.78
C HIS A 395 -3.33 -5.09 0.74
N THR A 396 -3.81 -5.51 1.91
CA THR A 396 -5.19 -5.99 2.09
C THR A 396 -6.08 -4.90 2.69
N ILE A 397 -5.48 -3.77 3.04
CA ILE A 397 -6.13 -2.51 3.39
C ILE A 397 -5.38 -1.40 2.65
N SER A 398 -6.10 -0.40 2.16
CA SER A 398 -5.51 0.78 1.52
C SER A 398 -6.46 1.96 1.61
N VAL A 399 -5.89 3.16 1.68
CA VAL A 399 -6.62 4.42 1.83
C VAL A 399 -6.35 5.31 0.62
N ASN A 400 -7.38 5.89 0.01
CA ASN A 400 -7.15 7.01 -0.90
C ASN A 400 -6.87 8.29 -0.07
N PRO A 401 -5.69 8.90 -0.15
CA PRO A 401 -5.34 10.04 0.70
C PRO A 401 -6.06 11.34 0.36
N ARG A 402 -6.82 11.41 -0.74
CA ARG A 402 -7.64 12.58 -1.10
C ARG A 402 -9.10 12.45 -0.69
N SER A 403 -9.70 11.29 -0.94
CA SER A 403 -11.10 11.03 -0.58
C SER A 403 -11.25 10.44 0.82
N TYR A 404 -10.15 9.96 1.42
CA TYR A 404 -10.09 9.11 2.62
C TYR A 404 -11.10 7.95 2.61
N GLN A 405 -11.42 7.48 1.40
CA GLN A 405 -12.10 6.23 1.22
C GLN A 405 -11.09 5.11 1.48
N THR A 406 -11.43 4.24 2.43
CA THR A 406 -10.62 3.08 2.81
C THR A 406 -11.27 1.82 2.29
N TYR A 407 -10.43 0.93 1.77
CA TYR A 407 -10.86 -0.37 1.25
C TYR A 407 -10.14 -1.49 1.99
N ILE A 408 -10.86 -2.59 2.21
CA ILE A 408 -10.33 -3.84 2.74
C ILE A 408 -10.65 -4.97 1.77
N ALA A 409 -9.63 -5.80 1.49
CA ALA A 409 -9.75 -7.14 0.93
C ALA A 409 -9.54 -8.15 2.07
N ALA A 410 -10.62 -8.58 2.71
CA ALA A 410 -10.59 -9.44 3.88
C ALA A 410 -10.11 -10.87 3.54
N ALA A 411 -9.50 -11.56 4.50
CA ALA A 411 -9.04 -12.93 4.31
C ALA A 411 -10.20 -13.93 4.12
N SER A 412 -11.39 -13.59 4.63
CA SER A 412 -12.61 -14.39 4.52
C SER A 412 -13.66 -13.69 3.66
N SER A 413 -14.35 -14.45 2.81
CA SER A 413 -15.48 -13.95 2.03
C SER A 413 -16.79 -14.02 2.81
N GLY A 414 -17.53 -12.91 2.86
CA GLY A 414 -18.94 -12.87 3.21
C GLY A 414 -19.85 -13.30 2.04
N SER A 415 -21.15 -13.03 2.17
CA SER A 415 -22.17 -13.43 1.18
C SER A 415 -22.04 -12.74 -0.19
N VAL A 416 -21.46 -11.54 -0.24
CA VAL A 416 -21.29 -10.75 -1.47
C VAL A 416 -19.84 -10.73 -1.97
N GLY A 417 -18.89 -11.24 -1.20
CA GLY A 417 -17.47 -11.07 -1.49
C GLY A 417 -16.61 -10.89 -0.25
N ASN A 418 -15.33 -10.58 -0.46
CA ASN A 418 -14.40 -10.24 0.63
C ASN A 418 -13.98 -8.76 0.62
N LEU A 419 -14.62 -7.95 -0.21
CA LEU A 419 -14.32 -6.53 -0.33
C LEU A 419 -15.21 -5.71 0.58
N TYR A 420 -14.62 -4.75 1.27
CA TYR A 420 -15.33 -3.82 2.13
C TYR A 420 -14.77 -2.42 1.92
N GLN A 421 -15.62 -1.41 2.10
CA GLN A 421 -15.22 -0.02 2.01
C GLN A 421 -15.84 0.79 3.13
N ARG A 422 -15.14 1.87 3.53
CA ARG A 422 -15.61 2.82 4.52
C ARG A 422 -15.04 4.20 4.21
N LEU A 423 -15.81 5.23 4.50
CA LEU A 423 -15.32 6.60 4.47
C LEU A 423 -14.72 6.95 5.84
N ASP A 424 -13.42 7.23 5.93
CA ASP A 424 -12.75 7.50 7.20
C ASP A 424 -12.88 8.95 7.70
N GLU A 425 -12.97 9.11 9.02
CA GLU A 425 -13.02 10.40 9.72
C GLU A 425 -11.76 11.23 9.40
N GLY A 426 -11.95 12.29 8.61
CA GLY A 426 -10.91 13.09 7.96
C GLY A 426 -11.29 13.52 6.53
N SER A 427 -12.22 12.78 5.90
CA SER A 427 -12.81 13.07 4.58
C SER A 427 -14.08 13.89 4.58
N VAL A 428 -14.82 13.90 5.68
CA VAL A 428 -16.11 14.57 5.74
C VAL A 428 -15.84 16.07 5.82
N ASN A 429 -15.55 16.68 4.68
CA ASN A 429 -15.81 18.09 4.50
C ASN A 429 -17.33 18.24 4.56
N VAL A 430 -17.84 18.40 5.78
CA VAL A 430 -19.25 18.66 6.03
C VAL A 430 -19.65 20.00 5.43
N ALA A 431 -18.71 20.90 5.11
CA ALA A 431 -18.98 22.25 4.64
C ALA A 431 -19.89 22.30 3.39
N PRO A 432 -19.65 21.57 2.30
CA PRO A 432 -20.58 21.53 1.16
C PRO A 432 -21.97 21.00 1.52
N ILE A 433 -22.07 19.99 2.39
CA ILE A 433 -23.36 19.47 2.87
C ILE A 433 -24.06 20.53 3.75
N LEU A 434 -23.30 21.22 4.59
CA LEU A 434 -23.76 22.29 5.48
C LEU A 434 -24.20 23.52 4.67
N ASP A 435 -23.47 23.88 3.63
CA ASP A 435 -23.75 25.02 2.76
C ASP A 435 -24.96 24.75 1.86
N GLN A 436 -25.09 23.54 1.31
CA GLN A 436 -26.28 23.14 0.56
C GLN A 436 -27.50 23.09 1.48
N THR A 437 -27.35 22.60 2.72
CA THR A 437 -28.43 22.61 3.70
C THR A 437 -28.81 24.03 4.13
N LYS A 438 -27.82 24.93 4.31
CA LYS A 438 -28.06 26.35 4.59
C LYS A 438 -28.78 27.04 3.44
N GLN A 439 -28.34 26.86 2.20
CA GLN A 439 -29.01 27.41 1.02
C GLN A 439 -30.46 26.93 0.94
N TYR A 440 -30.70 25.65 1.22
CA TYR A 440 -32.05 25.09 1.26
C TYR A 440 -32.90 25.71 2.37
N ALA A 441 -32.33 25.88 3.58
CA ALA A 441 -33.01 26.55 4.69
C ALA A 441 -33.34 28.02 4.38
N THR A 442 -32.44 28.75 3.72
CA THR A 442 -32.69 30.14 3.29
C THR A 442 -33.78 30.22 2.23
N GLN A 443 -33.83 29.27 1.30
CA GLN A 443 -34.90 29.19 0.29
C GLN A 443 -36.26 28.95 0.96
N MET A 444 -36.33 28.06 1.96
CA MET A 444 -37.56 27.82 2.73
C MET A 444 -38.02 29.06 3.50
N ASP A 445 -37.11 29.81 4.12
CA ASP A 445 -37.46 31.06 4.81
C ASP A 445 -38.02 32.10 3.82
N SER A 446 -37.45 32.19 2.62
CA SER A 446 -37.97 33.07 1.56
C SER A 446 -39.39 32.67 1.13
N ASP A 447 -39.64 31.37 0.92
CA ASP A 447 -40.94 30.88 0.47
C ASP A 447 -42.03 31.03 1.54
N VAL A 448 -41.69 30.77 2.81
CA VAL A 448 -42.60 30.96 3.96
C VAL A 448 -42.94 32.44 4.12
N ASN A 449 -41.97 33.34 3.98
CA ASN A 449 -42.22 34.78 4.02
C ASN A 449 -43.04 35.26 2.81
N ALA A 450 -42.91 34.60 1.65
CA ALA A 450 -43.71 34.90 0.45
C ALA A 450 -45.18 34.42 0.55
N LEU A 451 -45.48 33.48 1.46
CA LEU A 451 -46.84 32.93 1.65
C LEU A 451 -47.78 33.83 2.46
N GLY A 452 -47.27 34.85 3.17
CA GLY A 452 -48.05 35.87 3.89
C GLY A 452 -48.97 35.35 5.02
N ASP A 453 -49.74 36.26 5.63
CA ASP A 453 -50.60 36.06 6.83
C ASP A 453 -51.87 35.20 6.60
N SER A 454 -51.78 34.10 5.86
CA SER A 454 -52.88 33.13 5.83
C SER A 454 -52.69 32.08 6.93
N THR A 455 -53.73 31.83 7.73
CA THR A 455 -53.73 30.91 8.88
C THR A 455 -53.37 29.46 8.49
N THR A 456 -53.51 29.11 7.20
CA THR A 456 -53.05 27.85 6.60
C THR A 456 -51.54 27.85 6.27
N ALA A 457 -50.96 29.00 5.96
CA ALA A 457 -49.51 29.18 5.81
C ALA A 457 -48.80 29.03 7.17
N GLN A 458 -49.43 29.43 8.27
CA GLN A 458 -48.90 29.17 9.63
C GLN A 458 -48.81 27.68 9.96
N ALA A 459 -49.78 26.84 9.55
CA ALA A 459 -49.71 25.39 9.81
C ALA A 459 -48.62 24.71 8.96
N ALA A 460 -48.47 25.10 7.69
CA ALA A 460 -47.39 24.64 6.83
C ALA A 460 -46.01 25.13 7.32
N ALA A 461 -45.92 26.40 7.72
CA ALA A 461 -44.73 27.01 8.32
C ALA A 461 -44.37 26.37 9.66
N LEU A 462 -45.34 25.97 10.49
CA LEU A 462 -45.10 25.27 11.75
C LEU A 462 -44.58 23.84 11.49
N SER A 463 -45.13 23.12 10.49
CA SER A 463 -44.60 21.82 10.09
C SER A 463 -43.19 21.91 9.49
N ALA A 464 -42.93 22.96 8.71
CA ALA A 464 -41.61 23.24 8.15
C ALA A 464 -40.61 23.67 9.23
N ALA A 465 -41.04 24.44 10.22
CA ALA A 465 -40.25 24.82 11.39
C ALA A 465 -39.93 23.60 12.27
N GLN A 466 -40.90 22.70 12.52
CA GLN A 466 -40.67 21.45 13.25
C GLN A 466 -39.72 20.51 12.48
N THR A 467 -39.89 20.39 11.17
CA THR A 467 -39.00 19.57 10.33
C THR A 467 -37.59 20.17 10.26
N ARG A 468 -37.49 21.51 10.21
CA ARG A 468 -36.22 22.24 10.33
C ARG A 468 -35.58 22.05 11.68
N GLU A 469 -36.33 22.11 12.77
CA GLU A 469 -35.83 21.89 14.13
C GLU A 469 -35.36 20.43 14.31
N GLN A 470 -36.04 19.46 13.69
CA GLN A 470 -35.58 18.08 13.64
C GLN A 470 -34.33 17.89 12.77
N ALA A 471 -34.27 18.50 11.58
CA ALA A 471 -33.12 18.42 10.69
C ALA A 471 -31.90 19.15 11.27
N MET A 472 -32.09 20.35 11.81
CA MET A 472 -31.09 21.10 12.56
C MET A 472 -30.71 20.36 13.83
N GLY A 473 -31.65 19.73 14.52
CA GLY A 473 -31.38 18.89 15.69
C GLY A 473 -30.53 17.66 15.35
N VAL A 474 -30.74 17.05 14.18
CA VAL A 474 -29.89 15.97 13.67
C VAL A 474 -28.51 16.49 13.24
N ILE A 475 -28.42 17.64 12.58
CA ILE A 475 -27.15 18.28 12.19
C ILE A 475 -26.36 18.74 13.42
N GLN A 476 -27.06 19.29 14.41
CA GLN A 476 -26.48 19.73 15.66
C GLN A 476 -26.10 18.53 16.52
N GLN A 477 -26.86 17.43 16.46
CA GLN A 477 -26.41 16.12 16.95
C GLN A 477 -25.19 15.63 16.18
N ILE A 478 -25.04 15.82 14.87
CA ILE A 478 -23.86 15.40 14.10
C ILE A 478 -22.62 16.24 14.47
N THR A 479 -22.76 17.54 14.67
CA THR A 479 -21.67 18.39 15.15
C THR A 479 -21.36 18.17 16.64
N ASP A 480 -22.38 17.96 17.49
CA ASP A 480 -22.18 17.53 18.89
C ASP A 480 -21.71 16.07 18.98
N LEU A 481 -21.95 15.24 17.95
CA LEU A 481 -21.45 13.88 17.85
C LEU A 481 -19.96 13.90 17.54
N ASP A 482 -19.41 14.89 16.83
CA ASP A 482 -17.94 15.02 16.72
C ASP A 482 -17.29 15.20 18.11
N ASP A 483 -17.90 16.02 18.97
CA ASP A 483 -17.46 16.24 20.35
C ASP A 483 -17.82 15.08 21.29
N LYS A 484 -19.01 14.48 21.15
CA LYS A 484 -19.43 13.30 21.92
C LYS A 484 -18.78 12.00 21.46
N PHE A 485 -18.34 11.85 20.22
CA PHE A 485 -17.56 10.69 19.76
C PHE A 485 -16.15 10.74 20.35
N LYS A 486 -15.54 11.94 20.45
CA LYS A 486 -14.32 12.17 21.23
C LYS A 486 -14.53 11.79 22.71
N GLU A 487 -15.61 12.26 23.33
CA GLU A 487 -15.87 12.01 24.76
C GLU A 487 -16.30 10.56 25.08
N THR A 488 -17.10 9.94 24.21
CA THR A 488 -17.62 8.57 24.37
C THR A 488 -16.55 7.53 24.04
N ARG A 489 -15.61 7.79 23.12
CA ARG A 489 -14.43 6.93 22.91
C ARG A 489 -13.44 7.01 24.06
N ILE A 490 -13.19 8.18 24.65
CA ILE A 490 -12.39 8.31 25.87
C ILE A 490 -13.07 7.58 27.04
N LYS A 491 -14.39 7.68 27.18
CA LYS A 491 -15.17 6.95 28.19
C LYS A 491 -15.25 5.44 27.93
N GLN A 492 -15.37 4.97 26.69
CA GLN A 492 -15.33 3.54 26.33
C GLN A 492 -13.92 2.94 26.47
N GLY A 493 -12.86 3.68 26.13
CA GLY A 493 -11.48 3.28 26.35
C GLY A 493 -11.13 3.17 27.84
N ASN A 494 -11.62 4.11 28.65
CA ASN A 494 -11.49 4.06 30.11
C ASN A 494 -12.40 3.00 30.77
N LEU A 495 -13.58 2.70 30.21
CA LEU A 495 -14.39 1.56 30.65
C LEU A 495 -13.72 0.23 30.25
N ARG A 496 -13.13 0.13 29.06
CA ARG A 496 -12.41 -1.09 28.63
C ARG A 496 -11.13 -1.31 29.43
N SER A 497 -10.35 -0.28 29.76
CA SER A 497 -9.16 -0.47 30.62
C SER A 497 -9.54 -0.93 32.03
N LYS A 498 -10.71 -0.53 32.54
CA LYS A 498 -11.31 -1.11 33.76
C LYS A 498 -11.79 -2.55 33.57
N ILE A 499 -12.40 -2.89 32.43
CA ILE A 499 -12.92 -4.24 32.14
C ILE A 499 -11.79 -5.25 31.86
N THR A 500 -10.68 -4.84 31.25
CA THR A 500 -9.54 -5.73 30.96
C THR A 500 -8.66 -5.95 32.19
N ASN A 501 -8.65 -5.04 33.15
CA ASN A 501 -8.00 -5.26 34.46
C ASN A 501 -8.86 -6.09 35.44
N ASP A 502 -10.18 -6.17 35.25
CA ASP A 502 -11.09 -7.03 36.01
C ASP A 502 -11.42 -8.30 35.21
N GLN A 503 -10.41 -9.14 34.95
CA GLN A 503 -10.70 -10.48 34.43
C GLN A 503 -11.27 -11.39 35.54
N SER A 504 -12.42 -11.99 35.20
CA SER A 504 -13.16 -13.07 35.89
C SER A 504 -14.21 -12.67 36.93
N VAL A 505 -15.37 -12.17 36.46
CA VAL A 505 -16.64 -12.49 37.13
C VAL A 505 -17.48 -13.32 36.17
N PRO A 506 -17.67 -14.63 36.39
CA PRO A 506 -18.58 -15.43 35.59
C PRO A 506 -19.98 -14.81 35.69
N LEU A 507 -20.63 -14.61 34.53
CA LEU A 507 -22.04 -14.21 34.49
C LEU A 507 -22.82 -15.21 35.35
N SER A 508 -23.32 -14.76 36.50
CA SER A 508 -23.98 -15.66 37.43
C SER A 508 -25.17 -16.34 36.75
N THR A 509 -25.30 -17.64 36.97
CA THR A 509 -26.30 -18.55 36.39
C THR A 509 -27.73 -17.99 36.45
N ALA A 510 -28.01 -17.11 37.42
CA ALA A 510 -29.29 -16.41 37.59
C ALA A 510 -29.65 -15.46 36.44
N ARG A 511 -28.70 -14.65 35.93
CA ARG A 511 -28.98 -13.70 34.84
C ARG A 511 -29.25 -14.39 33.51
N LEU A 512 -28.53 -15.48 33.24
CA LEU A 512 -28.75 -16.30 32.05
C LEU A 512 -30.10 -17.03 32.12
N THR A 513 -30.52 -17.45 33.31
CA THR A 513 -31.81 -18.10 33.53
C THR A 513 -32.97 -17.12 33.36
N ALA A 514 -32.86 -15.89 33.87
CA ALA A 514 -33.86 -14.83 33.65
C ALA A 514 -34.03 -14.50 32.16
N LEU A 515 -32.94 -14.41 31.40
CA LEU A 515 -33.00 -14.13 29.96
C LEU A 515 -33.68 -15.27 29.17
N LYS A 516 -33.41 -16.54 29.54
CA LYS A 516 -34.06 -17.71 28.95
C LYS A 516 -35.56 -17.73 29.19
N VAL A 517 -36.01 -17.38 30.39
CA VAL A 517 -37.44 -17.34 30.75
C VAL A 517 -38.19 -16.28 29.93
N ILE A 518 -37.59 -15.10 29.71
CA ILE A 518 -38.19 -14.05 28.88
C ILE A 518 -38.31 -14.50 27.43
N ALA A 519 -37.27 -15.12 26.87
CA ALA A 519 -37.28 -15.60 25.49
C ALA A 519 -38.34 -16.69 25.25
N ILE A 520 -38.48 -17.64 26.19
CA ILE A 520 -39.52 -18.69 26.12
C ILE A 520 -40.91 -18.07 26.21
N THR A 521 -41.13 -17.11 27.13
CA THR A 521 -42.42 -16.43 27.29
C THR A 521 -42.82 -15.71 25.99
N LEU A 522 -41.88 -15.01 25.36
CA LEU A 522 -42.13 -14.29 24.10
C LEU A 522 -42.52 -15.27 22.98
N GLY A 523 -41.82 -16.41 22.87
CA GLY A 523 -42.14 -17.48 21.93
C GLY A 523 -43.55 -18.05 22.14
N CYS A 524 -43.93 -18.31 23.40
CA CYS A 524 -45.27 -18.77 23.74
C CYS A 524 -46.35 -17.74 23.36
N VAL A 525 -46.12 -16.45 23.62
CA VAL A 525 -47.07 -15.39 23.26
C VAL A 525 -47.30 -15.35 21.75
N ILE A 526 -46.24 -15.45 20.94
CA ILE A 526 -46.34 -15.43 19.47
C ILE A 526 -47.15 -16.63 18.97
N VAL A 527 -46.83 -17.84 19.44
CA VAL A 527 -47.56 -19.06 19.05
C VAL A 527 -49.03 -18.99 19.45
N LEU A 528 -49.32 -18.50 20.66
CA LEU A 528 -50.68 -18.34 21.15
C LEU A 528 -51.46 -17.31 20.34
N HIS A 529 -50.81 -16.22 19.90
CA HIS A 529 -51.43 -15.18 19.09
C HIS A 529 -51.81 -15.71 17.70
N VAL A 530 -50.98 -16.56 17.10
CA VAL A 530 -51.24 -17.20 15.80
C VAL A 530 -52.39 -18.22 15.90
N ILE A 531 -52.40 -19.05 16.95
CA ILE A 531 -53.41 -20.11 17.10
C ILE A 531 -54.77 -19.53 17.52
N LEU A 532 -54.80 -18.65 18.52
CA LEU A 532 -56.05 -18.08 19.04
C LEU A 532 -56.61 -16.97 18.16
N GLY A 533 -55.78 -16.28 17.38
CA GLY A 533 -56.21 -15.28 16.41
C GLY A 533 -57.12 -15.84 15.31
N LEU A 534 -57.17 -17.16 15.14
CA LEU A 534 -58.08 -17.84 14.21
C LEU A 534 -59.48 -18.08 14.78
N PHE A 535 -59.67 -18.03 16.10
CA PHE A 535 -60.91 -18.46 16.76
C PHE A 535 -61.52 -17.42 17.72
N LEU A 536 -60.73 -16.46 18.21
CA LEU A 536 -61.16 -15.47 19.20
C LEU A 536 -61.05 -14.05 18.66
N SER A 537 -61.84 -13.13 19.21
CA SER A 537 -61.77 -11.73 18.82
C SER A 537 -60.41 -11.11 19.21
N PRO A 538 -59.86 -10.17 18.41
CA PRO A 538 -58.53 -9.60 18.65
C PRO A 538 -58.36 -8.98 20.05
N THR A 539 -59.42 -8.43 20.63
CA THR A 539 -59.41 -7.85 21.98
C THR A 539 -59.21 -8.89 23.08
N ILE A 540 -59.80 -10.09 22.93
CA ILE A 540 -59.62 -11.19 23.89
C ILE A 540 -58.20 -11.75 23.78
N VAL A 541 -57.70 -11.93 22.55
CA VAL A 541 -56.33 -12.43 22.31
C VAL A 541 -55.30 -11.46 22.88
N MET A 542 -55.46 -10.15 22.67
CA MET A 542 -54.58 -9.12 23.22
C MET A 542 -54.56 -9.12 24.77
N GLY A 543 -55.72 -9.29 25.41
CA GLY A 543 -55.82 -9.39 26.88
C GLY A 543 -55.09 -10.61 27.45
N ILE A 544 -55.21 -11.76 26.81
CA ILE A 544 -54.51 -13.00 27.21
C ILE A 544 -52.99 -12.86 27.02
N SER A 545 -52.55 -12.28 25.90
CA SER A 545 -51.12 -12.05 25.62
C SER A 545 -50.48 -11.10 26.63
N LEU A 546 -51.15 -10.00 26.99
CA LEU A 546 -50.64 -9.07 28.01
C LEU A 546 -50.51 -9.73 29.38
N THR A 547 -51.49 -10.56 29.76
CA THR A 547 -51.46 -11.29 31.04
C THR A 547 -50.28 -12.28 31.10
N LEU A 548 -50.04 -13.04 30.02
CA LEU A 548 -48.91 -13.98 29.95
C LEU A 548 -47.55 -13.29 29.97
N LEU A 549 -47.44 -12.14 29.30
CA LEU A 549 -46.21 -11.36 29.28
C LEU A 549 -45.90 -10.78 30.66
N LEU A 550 -46.93 -10.31 31.38
CA LEU A 550 -46.79 -9.83 32.75
C LEU A 550 -46.36 -10.95 33.71
N ILE A 551 -46.91 -12.16 33.56
CA ILE A 551 -46.48 -13.35 34.35
C ILE A 551 -45.01 -13.69 34.05
N GLY A 552 -44.60 -13.74 32.78
CA GLY A 552 -43.21 -14.06 32.43
C GLY A 552 -42.21 -13.03 32.95
N VAL A 553 -42.57 -11.75 32.96
CA VAL A 553 -41.74 -10.68 33.55
C VAL A 553 -41.63 -10.83 35.07
N LEU A 554 -42.74 -11.14 35.76
CA LEU A 554 -42.73 -11.36 37.21
C LEU A 554 -41.89 -12.58 37.60
N VAL A 555 -41.93 -13.66 36.82
CA VAL A 555 -41.10 -14.85 37.02
C VAL A 555 -39.63 -14.54 36.73
N ALA A 556 -39.31 -13.79 35.67
CA ALA A 556 -37.94 -13.35 35.40
C ALA A 556 -37.40 -12.45 36.51
N TYR A 557 -38.24 -11.58 37.07
CA TYR A 557 -37.90 -10.70 38.18
C TYR A 557 -37.59 -11.46 39.48
N SER A 558 -38.31 -12.55 39.77
CA SER A 558 -38.03 -13.38 40.95
C SER A 558 -36.66 -14.06 40.89
N TYR A 559 -36.15 -14.39 39.69
CA TYR A 559 -34.77 -14.86 39.50
C TYR A 559 -33.70 -13.79 39.71
N LEU A 560 -34.05 -12.51 39.58
CA LEU A 560 -33.15 -11.38 39.81
C LEU A 560 -33.13 -10.92 41.28
N GLY A 561 -34.23 -11.14 42.02
CA GLY A 561 -34.40 -10.67 43.39
C GLY A 561 -33.66 -11.44 44.48
N VAL A 562 -33.11 -12.63 44.19
CA VAL A 562 -32.44 -13.47 45.21
C VAL A 562 -31.02 -12.95 45.58
N GLY A 563 -30.48 -11.95 44.87
CA GLY A 563 -29.07 -11.59 44.96
C GLY A 563 -28.70 -10.18 45.48
N VAL A 564 -29.63 -9.29 45.82
CA VAL A 564 -29.28 -7.89 46.14
C VAL A 564 -29.86 -7.43 47.48
N LYS A 565 -29.06 -7.52 48.55
CA LYS A 565 -29.23 -6.67 49.74
C LYS A 565 -28.65 -5.29 49.42
N VAL A 566 -29.51 -4.31 49.16
CA VAL A 566 -29.10 -2.90 49.09
C VAL A 566 -29.09 -2.34 50.52
N SER A 567 -27.90 -2.05 51.04
CA SER A 567 -27.74 -1.24 52.25
C SER A 567 -27.84 0.23 51.86
N ILE A 568 -28.94 0.89 52.22
CA ILE A 568 -29.10 2.34 52.08
C ILE A 568 -28.54 2.97 53.35
N SER A 569 -27.32 3.48 53.30
CA SER A 569 -26.80 4.42 54.29
C SER A 569 -26.09 5.57 53.59
N SER A 570 -26.82 6.67 53.37
CA SER A 570 -26.30 8.04 53.39
C SER A 570 -27.40 8.99 52.93
N VAL A 571 -28.27 9.37 53.86
CA VAL A 571 -28.96 10.66 53.83
C VAL A 571 -28.38 11.45 55.01
N LYS A 572 -27.60 12.48 54.71
CA LYS A 572 -27.53 13.74 55.44
C LYS A 572 -27.11 14.83 54.46
#